data_AF-A0A1F5ZYM3-F1
#
_entry.id   AF-A0A1F5ZYM3-F1
#
_cell.length_a   1.000
_cell.length_b   1.000
_cell.length_c   1.000
_cell.angle_alpha   90.00
_cell.angle_beta   90.00
_cell.angle_gamma   90.00
#
_symmetry.space_group_name_H-M   'P 1'
#
loop_
_entity.id
_entity.type
_entity.pdbx_description
1 polymer ?
#
loop_
_entity_poly.entity_id
_entity_poly.type
_entity_poly.pdbx_seq_one_letter_code
_entity_poly.pdbx_strand_id
1 'polypeptide(L)'
;MPPNELILDLINRLPFILIKVFTAILLLMHLLFSVIIVRQTRILSKIIEANISPTIQLISFLHLLASLIVLIFTVIFLIFIPL
;
A
#
# COMPACT_ATOMS: atom_id res chain seq x y z
N MET A 1 31.93 14.22 -13.40
CA MET A 1 31.35 13.17 -14.27
C MET A 1 30.89 13.82 -15.55
N PRO A 2 31.38 13.38 -16.72
CA PRO A 2 30.83 13.80 -17.98
C PRO A 2 29.35 13.38 -18.09
N PRO A 3 28.50 14.12 -18.83
CA PRO A 3 27.05 13.92 -18.85
C PRO A 3 26.60 12.52 -19.29
N ASN A 4 27.39 11.85 -20.12
CA ASN A 4 27.18 10.47 -20.56
C ASN A 4 27.24 9.45 -19.41
N GLU A 5 28.10 9.65 -18.42
CA GLU A 5 28.20 8.77 -17.25
C GLU A 5 26.98 8.91 -16.32
N LEU A 6 26.46 10.13 -16.14
CA LEU A 6 25.23 10.37 -15.37
C LEU A 6 24.00 9.70 -16.01
N ILE A 7 23.90 9.79 -17.34
CA ILE A 7 22.79 9.16 -18.08
C ILE A 7 22.89 7.63 -17.97
N LEU A 8 24.08 7.07 -18.09
CA LEU A 8 24.29 5.62 -17.99
C LEU A 8 23.98 5.09 -16.59
N ASP A 9 24.44 5.78 -15.53
CA ASP A 9 24.13 5.39 -14.14
C ASP A 9 22.62 5.50 -13.84
N LEU A 10 21.95 6.52 -14.37
CA LEU A 10 20.49 6.63 -14.25
C LEU A 10 19.77 5.48 -14.95
N ILE A 11 20.16 5.15 -16.19
CA ILE A 11 19.56 4.04 -16.96
C ILE A 11 19.75 2.72 -16.21
N ASN A 12 20.91 2.48 -15.61
CA ASN A 12 21.20 1.27 -14.86
C ASN A 12 20.35 1.14 -13.58
N ARG A 13 20.04 2.25 -12.91
CA ARG A 13 19.23 2.28 -11.68
C ARG A 13 17.73 2.37 -11.95
N LEU A 14 17.33 2.81 -13.14
CA LEU A 14 15.93 3.04 -13.51
C LEU A 14 15.02 1.82 -13.26
N PRO A 15 15.40 0.56 -13.60
CA PRO A 15 14.54 -0.60 -13.35
C PRO A 15 14.23 -0.80 -11.86
N PHE A 16 15.23 -0.62 -10.99
CA PHE A 16 15.05 -0.74 -9.55
C PHE A 16 14.19 0.39 -8.99
N ILE A 17 14.40 1.62 -9.45
CA ILE A 17 13.57 2.77 -9.06
C ILE A 17 12.11 2.52 -9.46
N LEU A 18 11.86 2.05 -10.68
CA LEU A 18 10.52 1.74 -11.17
C LEU A 18 9.84 0.66 -10.32
N ILE A 19 10.55 -0.42 -9.97
CA ILE A 19 10.01 -1.46 -9.08
C ILE A 19 9.64 -0.86 -7.73
N LYS A 20 10.53 -0.08 -7.10
CA LYS A 20 10.27 0.56 -5.79
C LYS A 20 9.02 1.44 -5.83
N VAL A 21 8.92 2.30 -6.83
CA VAL A 21 7.77 3.21 -7.00
C VAL A 21 6.49 2.43 -7.27
N PHE A 22 6.52 1.46 -8.18
CA PHE A 22 5.35 0.67 -8.54
C PHE A 22 4.83 -0.15 -7.35
N THR A 23 5.71 -0.79 -6.59
CA THR A 23 5.34 -1.51 -5.37
C THR A 23 4.70 -0.57 -4.34
N ALA A 24 5.26 0.62 -4.12
CA ALA A 24 4.69 1.60 -3.19
C ALA A 24 3.28 2.05 -3.62
N ILE A 25 3.07 2.30 -4.93
CA ILE A 25 1.76 2.66 -5.48
C ILE A 25 0.75 1.53 -5.28
N LEU A 26 1.12 0.28 -5.57
CA LEU A 26 0.24 -0.86 -5.38
C LEU A 26 -0.20 -1.03 -3.92
N LEU A 27 0.73 -0.89 -2.98
CA LEU A 27 0.41 -0.96 -1.55
C LEU A 27 -0.47 0.21 -1.10
N LEU A 28 -0.26 1.40 -1.64
CA LEU A 28 -1.14 2.54 -1.37
C LEU A 28 -2.57 2.28 -1.87
N MET A 29 -2.72 1.73 -3.09
CA MET A 29 -4.04 1.34 -3.62
C MET A 29 -4.69 0.24 -2.76
N HIS A 30 -3.92 -0.73 -2.29
CA HIS A 30 -4.40 -1.77 -1.39
C HIS A 30 -4.88 -1.21 -0.04
N LEU A 31 -4.15 -0.22 0.52
CA LEU A 31 -4.57 0.47 1.73
C LEU A 31 -5.87 1.24 1.52
N LEU A 32 -6.00 1.98 0.41
CA LEU A 32 -7.24 2.68 0.05
C LEU A 32 -8.42 1.69 -0.07
N PHE A 33 -8.19 0.54 -0.70
CA PHE A 33 -9.19 -0.51 -0.79
C PHE A 33 -9.62 -1.03 0.60
N SER A 34 -8.67 -1.21 1.52
CA SER A 34 -8.97 -1.61 2.90
C SER A 34 -9.82 -0.56 3.64
N VAL A 35 -9.55 0.74 3.42
CA VAL A 35 -10.38 1.84 3.96
C VAL A 35 -11.80 1.77 3.40
N ILE A 36 -11.95 1.53 2.10
CA ILE A 36 -13.26 1.38 1.45
C ILE A 36 -14.03 0.21 2.08
N ILE A 37 -13.39 -0.94 2.29
CA ILE A 37 -14.04 -2.10 2.93
C ILE A 37 -14.58 -1.73 4.31
N VAL A 38 -13.77 -1.12 5.19
CA VAL A 38 -14.23 -0.72 6.53
C VAL A 38 -15.44 0.19 6.47
N ARG A 39 -15.44 1.15 5.53
CA ARG A 39 -16.58 2.05 5.32
C ARG A 39 -17.82 1.28 4.83
N GLN A 40 -17.65 0.38 3.87
CA GLN A 40 -18.75 -0.43 3.32
C GLN A 40 -19.35 -1.36 4.37
N THR A 41 -18.53 -2.02 5.20
CA THR A 41 -19.00 -2.86 6.30
C THR A 41 -19.89 -2.07 7.27
N ARG A 42 -19.52 -0.82 7.60
CA ARG A 42 -20.32 0.06 8.46
C ARG A 42 -21.61 0.56 7.79
N ILE A 43 -21.57 0.86 6.49
CA ILE A 43 -22.76 1.28 5.73
C ILE A 43 -23.76 0.13 5.64
N LEU A 44 -23.30 -1.07 5.28
CA LEU A 44 -24.14 -2.26 5.18
C LEU A 44 -24.81 -2.61 6.51
N SER A 45 -24.05 -2.53 7.62
CA SER A 45 -24.59 -2.85 8.94
C SER A 45 -25.60 -1.83 9.47
N LYS A 46 -25.47 -0.54 9.11
CA LYS A 46 -26.29 0.55 9.68
C LYS A 46 -27.43 1.02 8.80
N ILE A 47 -27.23 1.04 7.48
CA ILE A 47 -28.16 1.65 6.52
C ILE A 47 -29.00 0.59 5.82
N ILE A 48 -28.37 -0.53 5.44
CA ILE A 48 -29.01 -1.59 4.65
C ILE A 48 -29.59 -2.67 5.56
N GLU A 49 -29.42 -2.54 6.89
CA GLU A 49 -29.81 -3.54 7.90
C GLU A 49 -29.32 -4.95 7.55
N ALA A 50 -28.21 -5.04 6.80
CA ALA A 50 -27.57 -6.32 6.56
C ALA A 50 -27.04 -6.80 7.91
N ASN A 51 -27.37 -8.04 8.29
CA ASN A 51 -26.88 -8.72 9.48
C ASN A 51 -25.37 -9.05 9.35
N ILE A 52 -24.55 -8.03 9.18
CA ILE A 52 -23.11 -8.11 9.17
C ILE A 52 -22.69 -8.43 10.60
N SER A 53 -22.06 -9.59 10.77
CA SER A 53 -21.52 -10.00 12.07
C SER A 53 -20.52 -8.96 12.58
N PRO A 54 -20.55 -8.60 13.88
CA PRO A 54 -19.55 -7.71 14.50
C PRO A 54 -18.12 -8.24 14.31
N THR A 55 -17.95 -9.55 14.14
CA THR A 55 -16.67 -10.18 13.79
C THR A 55 -16.13 -9.69 12.45
N ILE A 56 -16.98 -9.52 11.43
CA ILE A 56 -16.56 -9.02 10.12
C ILE A 56 -16.08 -7.57 10.25
N GLN A 57 -16.77 -6.75 11.05
CA GLN A 57 -16.35 -5.38 11.29
C GLN A 57 -14.99 -5.29 11.97
N LEU A 58 -14.73 -6.15 12.95
CA LEU A 58 -13.44 -6.26 13.61
C LEU A 58 -12.34 -6.71 12.63
N ILE A 59 -12.59 -7.75 11.83
CA ILE A 59 -11.63 -8.26 10.84
C ILE A 59 -11.29 -7.17 9.82
N SER A 60 -12.28 -6.45 9.28
CA SER A 60 -12.05 -5.35 8.33
C SER A 60 -11.16 -4.26 8.94
N PHE A 61 -11.37 -3.91 10.21
CA PHE A 61 -10.55 -2.91 10.90
C PHE A 61 -9.13 -3.39 11.15
N LEU A 62 -8.95 -4.65 11.59
CA LEU A 62 -7.63 -5.26 11.76
C LEU A 62 -6.88 -5.37 10.43
N HIS A 63 -7.58 -5.68 9.34
CA HIS A 63 -7.00 -5.72 8.01
C HIS A 63 -6.49 -4.34 7.58
N LEU A 64 -7.27 -3.27 7.81
CA LEU A 64 -6.82 -1.90 7.55
C LEU A 64 -5.53 -1.55 8.34
N LEU A 65 -5.46 -1.93 9.62
CA LEU A 65 -4.28 -1.69 10.45
C LEU A 65 -3.06 -2.48 9.94
N ALA A 66 -3.25 -3.75 9.59
CA ALA A 66 -2.20 -4.58 9.01
C ALA A 66 -1.68 -4.01 7.68
N SER A 67 -2.58 -3.59 6.78
CA SER A 67 -2.23 -2.96 5.51
C SER A 67 -1.42 -1.67 5.71
N LEU A 68 -1.76 -0.86 6.72
CA LEU A 68 -1.01 0.34 7.07
C LEU A 68 0.40 0.00 7.56
N ILE A 69 0.53 -0.99 8.45
CA ILE A 69 1.82 -1.46 8.95
C ILE A 69 2.69 -1.96 7.79
N VAL A 70 2.14 -2.81 6.92
CA VAL A 70 2.86 -3.35 5.75
C VAL A 70 3.34 -2.24 4.83
N LEU A 71 2.51 -1.23 4.55
CA LEU A 71 2.93 -0.07 3.74
C LEU A 71 4.11 0.67 4.39
N ILE A 72 4.00 1.01 5.69
CA ILE A 72 5.05 1.73 6.41
C ILE A 72 6.36 0.94 6.38
N PHE A 73 6.31 -0.34 6.75
CA PHE A 73 7.49 -1.21 6.75
C PHE A 73 8.09 -1.34 5.35
N THR A 74 7.26 -1.49 4.32
CA THR A 74 7.75 -1.62 2.94
C THR A 74 8.38 -0.33 2.46
N VAL A 75 7.79 0.84 2.72
CA VAL A 75 8.38 2.13 2.36
C VAL A 75 9.73 2.34 3.05
N ILE A 76 9.81 2.05 4.36
CA ILE A 76 11.08 2.09 5.11
C ILE A 76 12.08 1.13 4.45
N PHE A 77 11.71 -0.12 4.22
CA PHE A 77 12.57 -1.13 3.59
C PHE A 77 13.10 -0.67 2.22
N LEU A 78 12.24 -0.14 1.34
CA LEU A 78 12.61 0.31 -0.01
C LEU A 78 13.52 1.56 0.01
N ILE A 79 13.41 2.41 1.03
CA ILE A 79 14.25 3.60 1.20
C ILE A 79 15.65 3.22 1.73
N PHE A 80 15.70 2.39 2.78
CA PHE A 80 16.95 2.13 3.50
C PHE A 80 17.80 1.01 2.89
N ILE A 81 17.22 0.14 2.06
CA ILE A 81 17.97 -0.93 1.43
C ILE A 81 18.38 -0.52 0.00
N PRO A 82 19.69 -0.35 -0.24
CA PRO A 82 20.20 -0.20 -1.59
C PRO A 82 20.02 -1.55 -2.30
N LEU A 83 19.15 -1.55 -3.31
CA LEU A 83 18.97 -2.63 -4.28
C LEU A 83 19.64 -2.18 -5.57
#